data_AF-A0A7S4FSM0-F1
#
_entry.id   AF-A0A7S4FSM0-F1
#
_cell.length_a   1.000
_cell.length_b   1.000
_cell.length_c   1.000
_cell.angle_alpha   90.00
_cell.angle_beta   90.00
_cell.angle_gamma   90.00
#
_symmetry.space_group_name_H-M   'P 1'
#
loop_
_entity.id
_entity.type
_entity.pdbx_description
1 polymer ?
#
loop_
_entity_poly.entity_id
_entity_poly.type
_entity_poly.pdbx_seq_one_letter_code
_entity_poly.pdbx_strand_id
1 'polypeptide(L)'
;NDTMVYQDLPQDFRKDVLAYYRYNFRSTGRVGGGDDEDPLGDLPYDFRSKIDCAIGSAILKRVPIFAKACENQKFLEVMVQKLQPQALMPETVVFHRGTVGDTMFFIVNGQVAVLADNGKEVVVLGAGAFFGEIAMLSDTERTATIVTKTYCHVLVLNKADFLAVSEQFTDSMASIKELAQSRVQALMKRQEEERRTLLGKVPLFAGAIEDAGFLEMMVQSLQSKVFAPEMFICHRGDVGDCMYFLVGGQVAILDAHGEEVVALGPGCFFGEIALLENIERTATIAAKMFCTTLLLSKQKFEEVEKMYPQPIQEIRKAAQPRIDEVLAAQSSDKAKLIQSVPIFKEAAETPGFVQMLVNALFSKVFPPNTFVCKRGDRGDCMYFVVSGSVAIIGEDLEEKVVLGPGTFFGEIALLMDTTRTATVRTKTTVTVMVFNRLDFNQCGHAYPTCLQTIRDASSERIAAAKRAEEEARLLKALDPS
;
A
#
# COMPACT_ATOMS: atom_id res chain seq x y z
N ASN A 1 -59.85 9.77 -2.40
CA ASN A 1 -58.83 10.31 -1.50
C ASN A 1 -57.70 10.88 -2.32
N ASP A 2 -57.43 12.16 -2.13
CA ASP A 2 -56.22 12.83 -2.61
C ASP A 2 -55.01 12.17 -1.95
N THR A 3 -54.42 11.17 -2.58
CA THR A 3 -53.14 10.61 -2.15
C THR A 3 -52.05 11.65 -2.44
N MET A 4 -51.28 12.00 -1.40
CA MET A 4 -50.22 13.02 -1.39
C MET A 4 -49.21 12.91 -2.55
N VAL A 5 -49.10 11.74 -3.19
CA VAL A 5 -48.19 11.44 -4.31
C VAL A 5 -48.49 12.27 -5.57
N TYR A 6 -49.73 12.75 -5.77
CA TYR A 6 -50.10 13.50 -6.99
C TYR A 6 -49.76 15.00 -6.96
N GLN A 7 -49.44 15.57 -5.79
CA GLN A 7 -49.23 17.02 -5.66
C GLN A 7 -47.87 17.48 -6.19
N ASP A 8 -46.85 16.61 -6.17
CA ASP A 8 -45.49 16.90 -6.65
C ASP A 8 -45.30 16.68 -8.17
N LEU A 9 -46.30 16.13 -8.87
CA LEU A 9 -46.28 15.98 -10.32
C LEU A 9 -46.53 17.32 -11.03
N PRO A 10 -45.83 17.59 -12.17
CA PRO A 10 -46.13 18.74 -13.02
C PRO A 10 -47.62 18.80 -13.42
N GLN A 11 -48.16 20.01 -13.49
CA GLN A 11 -49.61 20.24 -13.57
C GLN A 11 -50.27 19.65 -14.82
N ASP A 12 -49.56 19.60 -15.94
CA ASP A 12 -50.03 19.02 -17.20
C ASP A 12 -50.11 17.49 -17.13
N PHE A 13 -49.09 16.84 -16.56
CA PHE A 13 -49.08 15.38 -16.35
C PHE A 13 -50.16 14.92 -15.36
N ARG A 14 -50.50 15.75 -14.37
CA ARG A 14 -51.59 15.49 -13.44
C ARG A 14 -52.92 15.30 -14.18
N LYS A 15 -53.19 16.10 -15.22
CA LYS A 15 -54.41 15.99 -16.03
C LYS A 15 -54.42 14.70 -16.84
N ASP A 16 -53.30 14.31 -17.43
CA ASP A 16 -53.19 13.11 -18.26
C ASP A 16 -53.29 11.82 -17.45
N VAL A 17 -52.66 11.77 -16.27
CA VAL A 17 -52.77 10.65 -15.32
C VAL A 17 -54.23 10.51 -14.84
N LEU A 18 -54.86 11.63 -14.48
CA LEU A 18 -56.28 11.64 -14.10
C LEU A 18 -57.19 11.24 -15.28
N ALA A 19 -56.87 11.65 -16.51
CA ALA A 19 -57.62 11.28 -17.71
C ALA A 19 -57.49 9.78 -18.03
N TYR A 20 -56.30 9.20 -17.88
CA TYR A 20 -56.07 7.77 -18.01
C TYR A 20 -56.87 6.97 -16.99
N TYR A 21 -56.80 7.32 -15.70
CA TYR A 21 -57.58 6.63 -14.67
C TYR A 21 -59.08 6.83 -14.84
N ARG A 22 -59.54 8.00 -15.30
CA ARG A 22 -60.96 8.22 -15.65
C ARG A 22 -61.42 7.39 -16.84
N TYR A 23 -60.57 7.25 -17.85
CA TYR A 23 -60.84 6.37 -19.00
C TYR A 23 -60.91 4.92 -18.54
N ASN A 24 -59.88 4.43 -17.84
CA ASN A 24 -59.76 3.06 -17.39
C ASN A 24 -60.91 2.66 -16.43
N PHE A 25 -61.31 3.58 -15.54
CA PHE A 25 -62.50 3.41 -14.70
C PHE A 25 -63.80 3.30 -15.52
N ARG A 26 -63.95 4.14 -16.56
CA ARG A 26 -65.13 4.09 -17.44
C ARG A 26 -65.18 2.85 -18.33
N SER A 27 -64.03 2.33 -18.76
CA SER A 27 -63.95 1.19 -19.67
C SER A 27 -63.87 -0.17 -18.97
N THR A 28 -63.35 -0.24 -17.75
CA THR A 28 -63.15 -1.52 -17.02
C THR A 28 -63.87 -1.60 -15.67
N GLY A 29 -64.42 -0.49 -15.17
CA GLY A 29 -65.07 -0.43 -13.85
C GLY A 29 -64.11 -0.53 -12.66
N ARG A 30 -62.79 -0.65 -12.89
CA ARG A 30 -61.78 -0.72 -11.83
C ARG A 30 -61.25 0.69 -11.50
N VAL A 31 -61.21 1.03 -10.22
CA VAL A 31 -60.41 2.15 -9.71
C VAL A 31 -58.97 1.63 -9.62
N GLY A 32 -57.99 2.44 -10.05
CA GLY A 32 -56.57 2.06 -10.14
C GLY A 32 -56.06 1.28 -8.91
N GLY A 33 -55.29 0.24 -9.16
CA GLY A 33 -54.82 -0.78 -8.22
C GLY A 33 -53.30 -0.85 -8.13
N GLY A 34 -52.66 0.30 -7.94
CA GLY A 34 -51.37 0.28 -7.23
C GLY A 34 -51.63 0.05 -5.74
N ASP A 35 -50.93 -0.90 -5.12
CA ASP A 35 -50.94 -1.09 -3.67
C ASP A 35 -50.35 0.13 -2.95
N ASP A 36 -50.54 0.25 -1.63
CA ASP A 36 -50.04 1.40 -0.83
C ASP A 36 -48.52 1.63 -0.97
N GLU A 37 -47.75 0.60 -1.35
CA GLU A 37 -46.30 0.68 -1.60
C GLU A 37 -45.90 1.15 -3.01
N ASP A 38 -46.72 0.90 -4.05
CA ASP A 38 -46.50 1.40 -5.43
C ASP A 38 -47.81 1.95 -6.02
N PRO A 39 -48.23 3.16 -5.60
CA PRO A 39 -49.50 3.76 -6.04
C PRO A 39 -49.51 4.16 -7.53
N LEU A 40 -48.39 4.06 -8.24
CA LEU A 40 -48.29 4.24 -9.68
C LEU A 40 -48.15 2.89 -10.43
N GLY A 41 -48.19 1.79 -9.69
CA GLY A 41 -48.43 0.37 -10.02
C GLY A 41 -48.92 0.08 -11.43
N ASP A 42 -50.12 0.57 -11.68
CA ASP A 42 -50.92 0.15 -12.82
C ASP A 42 -50.76 1.01 -14.06
N LEU A 43 -49.92 2.05 -14.00
CA LEU A 43 -49.68 2.89 -15.16
C LEU A 43 -48.91 2.10 -16.23
N PRO A 44 -49.30 2.24 -17.52
CA PRO A 44 -48.53 1.69 -18.62
C PRO A 44 -47.08 2.14 -18.54
N TYR A 45 -46.15 1.27 -18.96
CA TYR A 45 -44.72 1.56 -18.93
C TYR A 45 -44.37 2.92 -19.54
N ASP A 46 -44.97 3.25 -20.68
CA ASP A 46 -44.77 4.54 -21.37
C ASP A 46 -45.22 5.76 -20.53
N PHE A 47 -46.24 5.59 -19.69
CA PHE A 47 -46.72 6.64 -18.79
C PHE A 47 -45.85 6.78 -17.55
N ARG A 48 -45.44 5.66 -16.94
CA ARG A 48 -44.47 5.67 -15.82
C ARG A 48 -43.16 6.30 -16.25
N SER A 49 -42.61 5.87 -17.38
CA SER A 49 -41.36 6.41 -17.92
C SER A 49 -41.43 7.92 -18.16
N LYS A 50 -42.56 8.45 -18.63
CA LYS A 50 -42.76 9.90 -18.76
C LYS A 50 -42.82 10.63 -17.42
N ILE A 51 -43.45 10.02 -16.40
CA ILE A 51 -43.50 10.57 -15.05
C ILE A 51 -42.11 10.57 -14.41
N ASP A 52 -41.39 9.47 -14.50
CA ASP A 52 -40.02 9.33 -13.98
C ASP A 52 -39.08 10.33 -14.68
N CYS A 53 -39.18 10.46 -16.01
CA CYS A 53 -38.48 11.49 -16.76
C CYS A 53 -38.85 12.91 -16.30
N ALA A 54 -40.12 13.19 -16.02
CA ALA A 54 -40.55 14.52 -15.58
C ALA A 54 -40.05 14.87 -14.17
N ILE A 55 -40.15 13.92 -13.22
CA ILE A 55 -39.66 14.07 -11.85
C ILE A 55 -38.13 14.17 -11.86
N GLY A 56 -37.45 13.24 -12.53
CA GLY A 56 -35.99 13.22 -12.66
C GLY A 56 -35.46 14.49 -13.33
N SER A 57 -36.13 14.98 -14.36
CA SER A 57 -35.77 16.25 -15.02
C SER A 57 -35.93 17.44 -14.09
N ALA A 58 -36.98 17.48 -13.26
CA ALA A 58 -37.17 18.54 -12.27
C ALA A 58 -36.09 18.50 -11.19
N ILE A 59 -35.65 17.30 -10.77
CA ILE A 59 -34.56 17.13 -9.82
C ILE A 59 -33.22 17.56 -10.42
N LEU A 60 -32.91 17.11 -11.65
CA LEU A 60 -31.68 17.48 -12.36
C LEU A 60 -31.56 18.99 -12.54
N LYS A 61 -32.66 19.67 -12.88
CA LYS A 61 -32.70 21.14 -13.02
C LYS A 61 -32.38 21.88 -11.71
N ARG A 62 -32.55 21.26 -10.54
CA ARG A 62 -32.20 21.85 -9.23
C ARG A 62 -30.72 21.73 -8.88
N VAL A 63 -30.00 20.84 -9.54
CA VAL A 63 -28.57 20.65 -9.32
C VAL A 63 -27.82 21.64 -10.22
N PRO A 64 -27.17 22.69 -9.68
CA PRO A 64 -26.66 23.81 -10.47
C PRO A 64 -25.71 23.41 -11.61
N ILE A 65 -24.97 22.31 -11.45
CA ILE A 65 -24.04 21.83 -12.48
C ILE A 65 -24.74 21.37 -13.77
N PHE A 66 -26.01 20.98 -13.68
CA PHE A 66 -26.81 20.57 -14.83
C PHE A 66 -27.60 21.72 -15.45
N ALA A 67 -27.60 22.93 -14.85
CA ALA A 67 -28.49 24.02 -15.28
C ALA A 67 -28.41 24.31 -16.80
N LYS A 68 -27.20 24.35 -17.36
CA LYS A 68 -26.97 24.53 -18.81
C LYS A 68 -27.24 23.26 -19.62
N ALA A 69 -26.90 22.10 -19.05
CA ALA A 69 -27.12 20.80 -19.67
C ALA A 69 -28.61 20.49 -19.86
N CYS A 70 -29.44 20.98 -18.95
CA CYS A 70 -30.90 20.82 -18.93
C CYS A 70 -31.63 21.59 -20.05
N GLU A 71 -30.95 22.41 -20.84
CA GLU A 71 -31.53 23.02 -22.06
C GLU A 71 -31.72 21.97 -23.17
N ASN A 72 -30.92 20.90 -23.15
CA ASN A 72 -31.07 19.79 -24.09
C ASN A 72 -32.03 18.75 -23.51
N GLN A 73 -33.28 18.76 -24.00
CA GLN A 73 -34.33 17.85 -23.55
C GLN A 73 -33.96 16.37 -23.74
N LYS A 74 -33.27 16.02 -24.83
CA LYS A 74 -32.86 14.65 -25.12
C LYS A 74 -31.77 14.16 -24.16
N PHE A 75 -30.85 15.05 -23.79
CA PHE A 75 -29.86 14.77 -22.75
C PHE A 75 -30.53 14.46 -21.41
N LEU A 76 -31.52 15.27 -21.00
CA LEU A 76 -32.27 15.05 -19.75
C LEU A 76 -32.94 13.67 -19.72
N GLU A 77 -33.65 13.31 -20.78
CA GLU A 77 -34.35 12.03 -20.88
C GLU A 77 -33.40 10.84 -20.75
N VAL A 78 -32.26 10.88 -21.45
CA VAL A 78 -31.23 9.83 -21.34
C VAL A 78 -30.59 9.82 -19.96
N MET A 79 -30.23 10.99 -19.41
CA MET A 79 -29.55 11.09 -18.12
C MET A 79 -30.43 10.58 -16.98
N VAL A 80 -31.73 10.91 -16.96
CA VAL A 80 -32.67 10.42 -15.93
C VAL A 80 -32.74 8.89 -15.93
N GLN A 81 -32.73 8.24 -17.10
CA GLN A 81 -32.75 6.78 -17.20
C GLN A 81 -31.47 6.12 -16.67
N LYS A 82 -30.35 6.85 -16.63
CA LYS A 82 -29.05 6.35 -16.14
C LYS A 82 -28.82 6.60 -14.65
N LEU A 83 -29.57 7.52 -14.04
CA LEU A 83 -29.42 7.87 -12.64
C LEU A 83 -30.17 6.89 -11.73
N GLN A 84 -29.47 6.38 -10.73
CA GLN A 84 -30.04 5.50 -9.73
C GLN A 84 -30.33 6.28 -8.44
N PRO A 85 -31.59 6.41 -8.02
CA PRO A 85 -31.91 7.05 -6.75
C PRO A 85 -31.49 6.17 -5.57
N GLN A 86 -30.89 6.79 -4.55
CA GLN A 86 -30.47 6.11 -3.33
C GLN A 86 -30.78 6.99 -2.10
N ALA A 87 -31.34 6.37 -1.06
CA ALA A 87 -31.52 6.98 0.25
C ALA A 87 -30.38 6.54 1.18
N LEU A 88 -29.81 7.48 1.92
CA LEU A 88 -28.73 7.26 2.87
C LEU A 88 -29.14 7.79 4.25
N MET A 89 -28.93 6.97 5.28
CA MET A 89 -29.23 7.30 6.68
C MET A 89 -28.14 8.21 7.26
N PRO A 90 -28.42 9.06 8.26
CA PRO A 90 -27.39 9.81 9.00
C PRO A 90 -26.26 8.91 9.50
N GLU A 91 -25.06 9.48 9.64
CA GLU A 91 -23.84 8.81 10.13
C GLU A 91 -23.35 7.62 9.28
N THR A 92 -23.95 7.38 8.12
CA THR A 92 -23.49 6.38 7.16
C THR A 92 -22.21 6.86 6.47
N VAL A 93 -21.17 6.02 6.50
CA VAL A 93 -20.00 6.21 5.65
C VAL A 93 -20.35 5.76 4.23
N VAL A 94 -20.34 6.71 3.28
CA VAL A 94 -20.67 6.43 1.88
C VAL A 94 -19.51 5.71 1.18
N PHE A 95 -18.28 6.17 1.44
CA PHE A 95 -17.05 5.47 1.07
C PHE A 95 -15.86 6.01 1.88
N HIS A 96 -14.81 5.20 1.96
CA HIS A 96 -13.55 5.57 2.59
C HIS A 96 -12.54 6.10 1.57
N ARG A 97 -11.71 7.06 1.98
CA ARG A 97 -10.50 7.43 1.25
C ARG A 97 -9.63 6.20 0.95
N GLY A 98 -8.98 6.18 -0.21
CA GLY A 98 -8.11 5.07 -0.64
C GLY A 98 -8.84 3.88 -1.25
N THR A 99 -10.17 3.85 -1.22
CA THR A 99 -10.94 2.80 -1.91
C THR A 99 -11.04 3.12 -3.41
N VAL A 100 -11.12 2.11 -4.26
CA VAL A 100 -11.42 2.30 -5.68
C VAL A 100 -12.88 2.71 -5.84
N GLY A 101 -13.18 3.68 -6.71
CA GLY A 101 -14.54 4.17 -6.89
C GLY A 101 -14.86 4.56 -8.32
N ASP A 102 -15.95 4.01 -8.84
CA ASP A 102 -16.45 4.19 -10.21
C ASP A 102 -17.81 4.89 -10.27
N THR A 103 -18.27 5.46 -9.16
CA THR A 103 -19.56 6.17 -9.07
C THR A 103 -19.40 7.60 -8.57
N MET A 104 -20.26 8.48 -9.06
CA MET A 104 -20.46 9.84 -8.55
C MET A 104 -21.89 10.02 -8.03
N PHE A 105 -22.07 10.97 -7.12
CA PHE A 105 -23.31 11.19 -6.37
C PHE A 105 -23.74 12.64 -6.48
N PHE A 106 -25.01 12.89 -6.80
CA PHE A 106 -25.63 14.21 -6.79
C PHE A 106 -26.58 14.33 -5.61
N ILE A 107 -26.39 15.34 -4.77
CA ILE A 107 -27.18 15.53 -3.55
C ILE A 107 -28.48 16.24 -3.92
N VAL A 108 -29.60 15.51 -3.83
CA VAL A 108 -30.94 16.08 -4.04
C VAL A 108 -31.42 16.76 -2.77
N ASN A 109 -31.24 16.08 -1.63
CA ASN A 109 -31.58 16.58 -0.31
C ASN A 109 -30.60 16.03 0.73
N GLY A 110 -30.42 16.76 1.83
CA GLY A 110 -29.56 16.38 2.94
C GLY A 110 -28.16 17.00 2.88
N GLN A 111 -27.31 16.57 3.81
CA GLN A 111 -25.94 17.05 3.96
C GLN A 111 -24.97 15.90 4.19
N VAL A 112 -23.79 15.99 3.56
CA VAL A 112 -22.66 15.07 3.77
C VAL A 112 -21.42 15.84 4.19
N ALA A 113 -20.61 15.26 5.06
CA ALA A 113 -19.31 15.76 5.46
C ALA A 113 -18.20 15.05 4.68
N VAL A 114 -17.24 15.84 4.21
CA VAL A 114 -15.96 15.38 3.66
C VAL A 114 -14.94 15.36 4.79
N LEU A 115 -14.43 14.18 5.15
CA LEU A 115 -13.49 13.99 6.24
C LEU A 115 -12.04 13.94 5.73
N ALA A 116 -11.13 14.58 6.48
CA ALA A 116 -9.69 14.48 6.29
C ALA A 116 -9.13 13.21 6.95
N ASP A 117 -7.84 12.95 6.73
CA ASP A 117 -7.10 11.79 7.27
C ASP A 117 -7.11 11.70 8.80
N ASN A 118 -7.23 12.83 9.48
CA ASN A 118 -7.31 12.91 10.94
C ASN A 118 -8.75 12.79 11.48
N GLY A 119 -9.71 12.42 10.62
CA GLY A 119 -11.13 12.30 10.96
C GLY A 119 -11.86 13.64 11.12
N LYS A 120 -11.18 14.79 10.95
CA LYS A 120 -11.82 16.10 11.04
C LYS A 120 -12.61 16.41 9.78
N GLU A 121 -13.74 17.08 9.96
CA GLU A 121 -14.54 17.62 8.87
C GLU A 121 -13.77 18.74 8.16
N VAL A 122 -13.60 18.59 6.84
CA VAL A 122 -12.96 19.59 5.97
C VAL A 122 -14.02 20.49 5.35
N VAL A 123 -15.12 19.89 4.87
CA VAL A 123 -16.18 20.58 4.14
C VAL A 123 -17.51 19.85 4.35
N VAL A 124 -18.61 20.60 4.37
CA VAL A 124 -19.97 20.04 4.33
C VAL A 124 -20.61 20.39 2.99
N LEU A 125 -21.11 19.38 2.30
CA LEU A 125 -21.81 19.50 1.02
C LEU A 125 -23.31 19.31 1.26
N GLY A 126 -24.14 20.21 0.72
CA GLY A 126 -25.59 20.15 0.84
C GLY A 126 -26.29 19.90 -0.50
N ALA A 127 -27.62 20.03 -0.50
CA ALA A 127 -28.45 19.93 -1.70
C ALA A 127 -27.90 20.77 -2.88
N GLY A 128 -27.88 20.16 -4.06
CA GLY A 128 -27.32 20.72 -5.29
C GLY A 128 -25.82 20.47 -5.50
N ALA A 129 -25.09 20.09 -4.46
CA ALA A 129 -23.70 19.67 -4.60
C ALA A 129 -23.59 18.21 -5.10
N PHE A 130 -22.37 17.81 -5.47
CA PHE A 130 -22.06 16.45 -5.90
C PHE A 130 -20.64 16.08 -5.47
N PHE A 131 -20.39 14.77 -5.38
CA PHE A 131 -19.11 14.21 -4.93
C PHE A 131 -18.81 12.86 -5.59
N GLY A 132 -17.56 12.41 -5.47
CA GLY A 132 -17.09 11.12 -5.99
C GLY A 132 -16.63 11.14 -7.45
N GLU A 133 -16.71 12.28 -8.11
CA GLU A 133 -16.33 12.48 -9.52
C GLU A 133 -14.85 12.26 -9.78
N ILE A 134 -13.99 12.55 -8.81
CA ILE A 134 -12.53 12.62 -8.99
C ILE A 134 -11.96 11.22 -9.23
N ALA A 135 -12.29 10.27 -8.36
CA ALA A 135 -11.87 8.87 -8.50
C ALA A 135 -12.33 8.27 -9.84
N MET A 136 -13.59 8.56 -10.21
CA MET A 136 -14.20 8.09 -11.45
C MET A 136 -13.50 8.65 -12.71
N LEU A 137 -13.16 9.94 -12.71
CA LEU A 137 -12.65 10.65 -13.89
C LEU A 137 -11.13 10.58 -14.05
N SER A 138 -10.39 10.46 -12.95
CA SER A 138 -8.92 10.40 -12.97
C SER A 138 -8.39 8.98 -12.85
N ASP A 139 -9.27 7.98 -12.75
CA ASP A 139 -8.91 6.58 -12.52
C ASP A 139 -8.02 6.41 -11.28
N THR A 140 -8.37 7.14 -10.22
CA THR A 140 -7.67 7.18 -8.94
C THR A 140 -8.53 6.63 -7.82
N GLU A 141 -7.93 6.35 -6.66
CA GLU A 141 -8.65 6.03 -5.44
C GLU A 141 -9.46 7.23 -4.91
N ARG A 142 -10.48 6.97 -4.08
CA ARG A 142 -11.27 7.99 -3.39
C ARG A 142 -10.34 8.93 -2.62
N THR A 143 -10.49 10.23 -2.84
CA THR A 143 -9.57 11.25 -2.30
C THR A 143 -9.92 11.71 -0.89
N ALA A 144 -11.11 11.37 -0.40
CA ALA A 144 -11.58 11.68 0.95
C ALA A 144 -12.62 10.64 1.40
N THR A 145 -12.86 10.59 2.71
CA THR A 145 -13.96 9.80 3.29
C THR A 145 -15.23 10.66 3.33
N ILE A 146 -16.36 10.11 2.92
CA ILE A 146 -17.65 10.83 2.92
C ILE A 146 -18.57 10.19 3.95
N VAL A 147 -19.14 11.02 4.83
CA VAL A 147 -20.11 10.59 5.84
C VAL A 147 -21.35 11.46 5.77
N THR A 148 -22.53 10.86 5.76
CA THR A 148 -23.81 11.60 5.80
C THR A 148 -24.03 12.23 7.17
N LYS A 149 -24.46 13.50 7.21
CA LYS A 149 -24.83 14.20 8.46
C LYS A 149 -26.33 14.14 8.74
N THR A 150 -27.13 14.08 7.68
CA THR A 150 -28.59 13.98 7.75
C THR A 150 -29.07 12.81 6.92
N TYR A 151 -30.38 12.58 6.88
CA TYR A 151 -30.98 11.78 5.81
C TYR A 151 -30.66 12.44 4.47
N CYS A 152 -30.11 11.67 3.55
CA CYS A 152 -29.69 12.15 2.25
C CYS A 152 -30.42 11.37 1.15
N HIS A 153 -30.97 12.11 0.19
CA HIS A 153 -31.43 11.53 -1.08
C HIS A 153 -30.40 11.93 -2.13
N VAL A 154 -29.80 10.93 -2.76
CA VAL A 154 -28.76 11.12 -3.76
C VAL A 154 -29.13 10.42 -5.07
N LEU A 155 -28.69 10.98 -6.19
CA LEU A 155 -28.71 10.29 -7.48
C LEU A 155 -27.30 9.80 -7.78
N VAL A 156 -27.19 8.52 -8.13
CA VAL A 156 -25.92 7.85 -8.40
C VAL A 156 -25.76 7.65 -9.90
N LEU A 157 -24.58 7.99 -10.43
CA LEU A 157 -24.18 7.73 -11.81
C LEU A 157 -22.86 6.95 -11.80
N ASN A 158 -22.82 5.82 -12.51
CA ASN A 158 -21.60 5.03 -12.66
C ASN A 158 -20.74 5.50 -13.84
N LYS A 159 -19.47 5.07 -13.86
CA LYS A 159 -18.47 5.45 -14.85
C LYS A 159 -18.90 5.08 -16.27
N ALA A 160 -19.43 3.88 -16.48
CA ALA A 160 -19.83 3.40 -17.81
C ALA A 160 -20.95 4.27 -18.40
N ASP A 161 -21.97 4.57 -17.61
CA ASP A 161 -23.08 5.43 -18.02
C ASP A 161 -22.64 6.89 -18.18
N PHE A 162 -21.76 7.39 -17.30
CA PHE A 162 -21.18 8.72 -17.45
C PHE A 162 -20.42 8.85 -18.78
N LEU A 163 -19.61 7.86 -19.14
CA LEU A 163 -18.86 7.85 -20.40
C LEU A 163 -19.80 7.78 -21.62
N ALA A 164 -20.81 6.92 -21.57
CA ALA A 164 -21.80 6.80 -22.66
C ALA A 164 -22.57 8.12 -22.89
N VAL A 165 -23.02 8.77 -21.82
CA VAL A 165 -23.69 10.09 -21.91
C VAL A 165 -22.71 11.16 -22.38
N SER A 166 -21.46 11.11 -21.91
CA SER A 166 -20.39 12.05 -22.26
C SER A 166 -19.95 11.99 -23.72
N GLU A 167 -20.09 10.85 -24.37
CA GLU A 167 -19.79 10.65 -25.79
C GLU A 167 -20.93 11.16 -26.67
N GLN A 168 -22.18 10.95 -26.26
CA GLN A 168 -23.37 11.36 -27.01
C GLN A 168 -23.70 12.85 -26.85
N PHE A 169 -23.40 13.46 -25.70
CA PHE A 169 -23.83 14.80 -25.35
C PHE A 169 -22.66 15.65 -24.83
N THR A 170 -21.63 15.82 -25.67
CA THR A 170 -20.40 16.55 -25.33
C THR A 170 -20.66 17.96 -24.76
N ASP A 171 -21.51 18.75 -25.41
CA ASP A 171 -21.80 20.13 -24.99
C ASP A 171 -22.55 20.19 -23.66
N SER A 172 -23.50 19.27 -23.45
CA SER A 172 -24.27 19.18 -22.19
C SER A 172 -23.39 18.72 -21.02
N MET A 173 -22.37 17.91 -21.28
CA MET A 173 -21.44 17.43 -20.25
C MET A 173 -20.23 18.34 -20.01
N ALA A 174 -20.05 19.40 -20.81
CA ALA A 174 -18.89 20.29 -20.75
C ALA A 174 -18.70 20.90 -19.35
N SER A 175 -19.74 21.49 -18.77
CA SER A 175 -19.64 22.13 -17.44
C SER A 175 -19.31 21.15 -16.31
N ILE A 176 -19.78 19.90 -16.41
CA ILE A 176 -19.47 18.84 -15.43
C ILE A 176 -18.01 18.43 -15.56
N LYS A 177 -17.55 18.21 -16.78
CA LYS A 177 -16.15 17.87 -17.08
C LYS A 177 -15.21 19.00 -16.66
N GLU A 178 -15.53 20.26 -16.96
CA GLU A 178 -14.73 21.44 -16.58
C GLU A 178 -14.62 21.57 -15.05
N LEU A 179 -15.73 21.48 -14.32
CA LEU A 179 -15.69 21.59 -12.86
C LEU A 179 -14.92 20.42 -12.23
N ALA A 180 -15.12 19.21 -12.74
CA ALA A 180 -14.38 18.05 -12.27
C ALA A 180 -12.88 18.17 -12.58
N GLN A 181 -12.50 18.61 -13.78
CA GLN A 181 -11.11 18.89 -14.15
C GLN A 181 -10.50 19.97 -13.25
N SER A 182 -11.23 21.05 -12.97
CA SER A 182 -10.78 22.11 -12.05
C SER A 182 -10.53 21.56 -10.64
N ARG A 183 -11.40 20.69 -10.12
CA ARG A 183 -11.20 20.03 -8.82
C ARG A 183 -10.03 19.06 -8.81
N VAL A 184 -9.85 18.28 -9.88
CA VAL A 184 -8.68 17.39 -10.07
C VAL A 184 -7.39 18.22 -10.07
N GLN A 185 -7.35 19.31 -10.83
CA GLN A 185 -6.19 20.22 -10.87
C GLN A 185 -5.92 20.86 -9.51
N ALA A 186 -6.97 21.31 -8.80
CA ALA A 186 -6.84 21.85 -7.45
C ALA A 186 -6.28 20.82 -6.45
N LEU A 187 -6.71 19.56 -6.56
CA LEU A 187 -6.15 18.48 -5.75
C LEU A 187 -4.71 18.17 -6.11
N MET A 188 -4.37 18.07 -7.39
CA MET A 188 -2.99 17.82 -7.84
C MET A 188 -2.07 18.93 -7.35
N LYS A 189 -2.49 20.20 -7.51
CA LYS A 189 -1.75 21.36 -7.01
C LYS A 189 -1.54 21.30 -5.50
N ARG A 190 -2.59 20.96 -4.74
CA ARG A 190 -2.50 20.81 -3.28
C ARG A 190 -1.54 19.68 -2.88
N GLN A 191 -1.60 18.54 -3.57
CA GLN A 191 -0.68 17.41 -3.32
C GLN A 191 0.75 17.77 -3.65
N GLU A 192 0.98 18.52 -4.73
CA GLU A 192 2.29 19.03 -5.13
C GLU A 192 2.85 20.00 -4.08
N GLU A 193 2.04 20.95 -3.60
CA GLU A 193 2.39 21.88 -2.51
C GLU A 193 2.71 21.14 -1.20
N GLU A 194 1.94 20.10 -0.86
CA GLU A 194 2.18 19.25 0.30
C GLU A 194 3.51 18.47 0.16
N ARG A 195 3.76 17.85 -1.00
CA ARG A 195 5.03 17.16 -1.31
C ARG A 195 6.23 18.09 -1.23
N ARG A 196 6.13 19.29 -1.79
CA ARG A 196 7.16 20.34 -1.69
C ARG A 196 7.41 20.73 -0.24
N THR A 197 6.34 20.95 0.52
CA THR A 197 6.44 21.30 1.94
C THR A 197 7.11 20.18 2.76
N LEU A 198 6.78 18.92 2.47
CA LEU A 198 7.38 17.77 3.15
C LEU A 198 8.87 17.64 2.83
N LEU A 199 9.28 17.76 1.56
CA LEU A 199 10.69 17.77 1.18
C LEU A 199 11.44 18.92 1.85
N GLY A 200 10.82 20.11 1.91
CA GLY A 200 11.39 21.28 2.58
C GLY A 200 11.60 21.14 4.09
N LYS A 201 10.81 20.28 4.75
CA LYS A 201 10.95 20.00 6.20
C LYS A 201 12.07 19.02 6.53
N VAL A 202 12.56 18.28 5.56
CA VAL A 202 13.57 17.26 5.78
C VAL A 202 14.95 17.90 5.72
N PRO A 203 15.70 17.98 6.84
CA PRO A 203 16.98 18.69 6.89
C PRO A 203 18.01 18.17 5.88
N LEU A 204 17.93 16.87 5.56
CA LEU A 204 18.77 16.24 4.55
C LEU A 204 18.70 16.92 3.18
N PHE A 205 17.54 17.47 2.79
CA PHE A 205 17.34 18.11 1.49
C PHE A 205 17.52 19.64 1.52
N ALA A 206 17.75 20.24 2.69
CA ALA A 206 17.67 21.70 2.88
C ALA A 206 18.59 22.51 1.93
N GLY A 207 19.80 22.04 1.65
CA GLY A 207 20.73 22.70 0.71
C GLY A 207 20.50 22.37 -0.76
N ALA A 208 19.74 21.31 -1.06
CA ALA A 208 19.53 20.82 -2.42
C ALA A 208 18.25 21.37 -3.08
N ILE A 209 17.24 21.69 -2.27
CA ILE A 209 15.93 22.17 -2.73
C ILE A 209 15.94 23.63 -3.22
N GLU A 210 17.07 24.33 -3.18
CA GLU A 210 17.24 25.66 -3.78
C GLU A 210 17.17 25.61 -5.32
N ASP A 211 17.56 24.48 -5.92
CA ASP A 211 17.38 24.24 -7.34
C ASP A 211 15.92 23.85 -7.63
N ALA A 212 15.20 24.75 -8.29
CA ALA A 212 13.78 24.56 -8.61
C ALA A 212 13.52 23.36 -9.53
N GLY A 213 14.44 23.07 -10.46
CA GLY A 213 14.32 21.92 -11.37
C GLY A 213 14.51 20.60 -10.63
N PHE A 214 15.51 20.55 -9.74
CA PHE A 214 15.73 19.41 -8.85
C PHE A 214 14.52 19.15 -7.96
N LEU A 215 14.01 20.19 -7.28
CA LEU A 215 12.85 20.07 -6.41
C LEU A 215 11.63 19.55 -7.17
N GLU A 216 11.38 20.07 -8.38
CA GLU A 216 10.28 19.61 -9.22
C GLU A 216 10.41 18.12 -9.57
N MET A 217 11.59 17.69 -10.01
CA MET A 217 11.84 16.29 -10.34
C MET A 217 11.67 15.36 -9.12
N MET A 218 12.10 15.79 -7.94
CA MET A 218 11.94 15.06 -6.69
C MET A 218 10.47 14.93 -6.29
N VAL A 219 9.69 16.01 -6.38
CA VAL A 219 8.24 16.02 -6.09
C VAL A 219 7.47 15.07 -7.00
N GLN A 220 7.84 15.04 -8.29
CA GLN A 220 7.25 14.13 -9.28
C GLN A 220 7.66 12.66 -9.05
N SER A 221 8.82 12.42 -8.45
CA SER A 221 9.34 11.09 -8.13
C SER A 221 8.70 10.45 -6.89
N LEU A 222 7.97 11.21 -6.08
CA LEU A 222 7.30 10.72 -4.87
C LEU A 222 6.02 9.94 -5.22
N GLN A 223 5.92 8.73 -4.69
CA GLN A 223 4.75 7.85 -4.89
C GLN A 223 3.99 7.65 -3.58
N SER A 224 2.65 7.69 -3.64
CA SER A 224 1.81 7.41 -2.47
C SER A 224 1.75 5.91 -2.19
N LYS A 225 1.87 5.51 -0.93
CA LYS A 225 1.70 4.13 -0.48
C LYS A 225 0.98 4.09 0.87
N VAL A 226 -0.07 3.26 0.95
CA VAL A 226 -0.88 3.07 2.16
C VAL A 226 -0.48 1.76 2.85
N PHE A 227 -0.43 1.79 4.18
CA PHE A 227 -0.18 0.62 5.02
C PHE A 227 -1.35 0.43 5.99
N ALA A 228 -1.84 -0.81 6.09
CA ALA A 228 -2.89 -1.19 7.04
C ALA A 228 -2.31 -1.35 8.46
N PRO A 229 -3.15 -1.32 9.52
CA PRO A 229 -2.71 -1.61 10.89
C PRO A 229 -1.99 -2.97 10.98
N GLU A 230 -0.98 -3.05 11.86
CA GLU A 230 -0.13 -4.24 12.11
C GLU A 230 0.77 -4.66 10.93
N MET A 231 0.68 -3.98 9.79
CA MET A 231 1.55 -4.24 8.65
C MET A 231 2.96 -3.69 8.92
N PHE A 232 3.97 -4.56 8.77
CA PHE A 232 5.37 -4.12 8.76
C PHE A 232 5.69 -3.35 7.49
N ILE A 233 6.30 -2.17 7.66
CA ILE A 233 6.76 -1.32 6.56
C ILE A 233 8.16 -1.74 6.11
N CYS A 234 9.05 -2.01 7.07
CA CYS A 234 10.38 -2.58 6.84
C CYS A 234 10.88 -3.29 8.10
N HIS A 235 11.83 -4.22 7.96
CA HIS A 235 12.45 -4.91 9.08
C HIS A 235 13.91 -4.48 9.24
N ARG A 236 14.38 -4.43 10.49
CA ARG A 236 15.81 -4.23 10.78
C ARG A 236 16.63 -5.29 10.03
N GLY A 237 17.71 -4.88 9.38
CA GLY A 237 18.58 -5.77 8.59
C GLY A 237 18.18 -5.90 7.12
N ASP A 238 16.98 -5.49 6.72
CA ASP A 238 16.60 -5.50 5.30
C ASP A 238 17.47 -4.55 4.50
N VAL A 239 17.81 -4.89 3.26
CA VAL A 239 18.43 -3.93 2.34
C VAL A 239 17.37 -2.90 1.97
N GLY A 240 17.59 -1.64 2.33
CA GLY A 240 16.67 -0.57 1.99
C GLY A 240 16.85 -0.11 0.55
N ASP A 241 15.75 0.06 -0.18
CA ASP A 241 15.69 0.51 -1.57
C ASP A 241 14.85 1.78 -1.75
N CYS A 242 14.44 2.41 -0.64
CA CYS A 242 13.59 3.58 -0.64
C CYS A 242 13.61 4.31 0.72
N MET A 243 13.17 5.55 0.74
CA MET A 243 12.81 6.27 1.96
C MET A 243 11.32 6.58 2.00
N TYR A 244 10.80 6.81 3.20
CA TYR A 244 9.39 7.11 3.45
C TYR A 244 9.22 8.46 4.14
N PHE A 245 8.19 9.19 3.74
CA PHE A 245 7.67 10.37 4.42
C PHE A 245 6.28 10.02 4.95
N LEU A 246 6.05 10.18 6.25
CA LEU A 246 4.76 9.88 6.86
C LEU A 246 3.83 11.09 6.71
N VAL A 247 2.77 10.94 5.91
CA VAL A 247 1.80 12.02 5.63
C VAL A 247 0.59 11.94 6.56
N GLY A 248 0.14 10.71 6.87
CA GLY A 248 -1.00 10.47 7.75
C GLY A 248 -0.87 9.14 8.47
N GLY A 249 -1.49 9.02 9.65
CA GLY A 249 -1.40 7.84 10.51
C GLY A 249 -0.23 7.91 11.50
N GLN A 250 0.09 6.76 12.10
CA GLN A 250 1.15 6.61 13.09
C GLN A 250 1.86 5.28 12.91
N VAL A 251 3.19 5.30 12.96
CA VAL A 251 4.03 4.09 12.89
C VAL A 251 4.81 3.90 14.18
N ALA A 252 5.08 2.65 14.55
CA ALA A 252 5.92 2.27 15.67
C ALA A 252 7.28 1.82 15.16
N ILE A 253 8.34 2.31 15.80
CA ILE A 253 9.69 1.76 15.71
C ILE A 253 9.79 0.68 16.78
N LEU A 254 10.08 -0.55 16.36
CA LEU A 254 10.13 -1.72 17.22
C LEU A 254 11.58 -2.12 17.52
N ASP A 255 11.82 -2.60 18.73
CA ASP A 255 13.10 -3.17 19.13
C ASP A 255 13.29 -4.63 18.61
N ALA A 256 14.35 -5.30 19.07
CA ALA A 256 14.64 -6.67 18.70
C ALA A 256 13.63 -7.71 19.28
N HIS A 257 12.86 -7.31 20.28
CA HIS A 257 11.83 -8.14 20.93
C HIS A 257 10.43 -7.88 20.36
N GLY A 258 10.27 -6.87 19.50
CA GLY A 258 9.01 -6.47 18.91
C GLY A 258 8.24 -5.44 19.75
N GLU A 259 8.87 -4.91 20.79
CA GLU A 259 8.27 -3.89 21.66
C GLU A 259 8.43 -2.49 21.06
N GLU A 260 7.43 -1.63 21.27
CA GLU A 260 7.45 -0.25 20.78
C GLU A 260 8.46 0.59 21.56
N VAL A 261 9.46 1.12 20.85
CA VAL A 261 10.46 2.04 21.41
C VAL A 261 10.00 3.49 21.25
N VAL A 262 9.53 3.83 20.05
CA VAL A 262 9.14 5.20 19.65
C VAL A 262 8.00 5.13 18.64
N ALA A 263 7.04 6.03 18.75
CA ALA A 263 6.05 6.27 17.71
C ALA A 263 6.39 7.50 16.87
N LEU A 264 6.27 7.38 15.55
CA LEU A 264 6.40 8.49 14.61
C LEU A 264 5.03 8.87 14.05
N GLY A 265 4.79 10.17 13.93
CA GLY A 265 3.55 10.75 13.41
C GLY A 265 3.76 11.53 12.11
N PRO A 266 2.69 12.17 11.59
CA PRO A 266 2.74 12.94 10.36
C PRO A 266 3.84 14.01 10.36
N GLY A 267 4.59 14.09 9.26
CA GLY A 267 5.74 14.98 9.10
C GLY A 267 7.10 14.35 9.42
N CYS A 268 7.12 13.18 10.06
CA CYS A 268 8.35 12.39 10.23
C CYS A 268 8.72 11.66 8.93
N PHE A 269 9.99 11.28 8.80
CA PHE A 269 10.52 10.48 7.70
C PHE A 269 11.47 9.40 8.24
N PHE A 270 11.74 8.38 7.44
CA PHE A 270 12.68 7.31 7.78
C PHE A 270 13.21 6.59 6.53
N GLY A 271 14.39 5.99 6.68
CA GLY A 271 15.01 5.18 5.62
C GLY A 271 15.81 5.98 4.60
N GLU A 272 16.10 7.25 4.90
CA GLU A 272 16.82 8.21 4.08
C GLU A 272 18.24 7.77 3.73
N ILE A 273 18.92 7.11 4.68
CA ILE A 273 20.30 6.64 4.49
C ILE A 273 20.39 5.57 3.39
N ALA A 274 19.36 4.73 3.28
CA ALA A 274 19.33 3.64 2.30
C ALA A 274 19.25 4.13 0.84
N LEU A 275 18.90 5.40 0.62
CA LEU A 275 18.98 6.02 -0.71
C LEU A 275 20.43 6.30 -1.13
N LEU A 276 21.27 6.71 -0.19
CA LEU A 276 22.62 7.21 -0.47
C LEU A 276 23.65 6.10 -0.45
N GLU A 277 23.49 5.17 0.47
CA GLU A 277 24.43 4.08 0.69
C GLU A 277 23.67 2.75 0.72
N ASN A 278 24.37 1.66 0.41
CA ASN A 278 23.79 0.31 0.48
C ASN A 278 23.79 -0.21 1.92
N ILE A 279 23.06 0.47 2.79
CA ILE A 279 23.00 0.21 4.23
C ILE A 279 21.70 -0.53 4.58
N GLU A 280 21.82 -1.51 5.47
CA GLU A 280 20.68 -2.26 6.02
C GLU A 280 19.79 -1.35 6.89
N ARG A 281 18.46 -1.58 6.89
CA ARG A 281 17.51 -0.89 7.75
C ARG A 281 17.95 -0.99 9.20
N THR A 282 18.01 0.15 9.89
CA THR A 282 18.49 0.23 11.28
C THR A 282 17.45 -0.18 12.31
N ALA A 283 16.17 -0.20 11.93
CA ALA A 283 15.06 -0.55 12.81
C ALA A 283 13.92 -1.25 12.05
N THR A 284 13.09 -1.96 12.80
CA THR A 284 11.83 -2.52 12.29
C THR A 284 10.73 -1.49 12.51
N ILE A 285 9.90 -1.25 11.49
CA ILE A 285 8.82 -0.26 11.53
C ILE A 285 7.50 -0.94 11.19
N ALA A 286 6.49 -0.73 12.01
CA ALA A 286 5.14 -1.25 11.81
C ALA A 286 4.08 -0.15 11.89
N ALA A 287 3.02 -0.27 11.10
CA ALA A 287 1.89 0.66 11.12
C ALA A 287 0.98 0.38 12.33
N LYS A 288 0.71 1.39 13.16
CA LYS A 288 -0.22 1.28 14.31
C LYS A 288 -1.69 1.43 13.88
N MET A 289 -1.89 2.11 12.76
CA MET A 289 -3.18 2.37 12.14
C MET A 289 -3.00 2.51 10.62
N PHE A 290 -4.05 2.83 9.87
CA PHE A 290 -3.91 3.19 8.46
C PHE A 290 -2.92 4.34 8.31
N CYS A 291 -1.80 4.09 7.62
CA CYS A 291 -0.76 5.06 7.38
C CYS A 291 -0.71 5.42 5.90
N THR A 292 -0.70 6.71 5.59
CA THR A 292 -0.39 7.22 4.25
C THR A 292 1.05 7.69 4.24
N THR A 293 1.85 7.13 3.34
CA THR A 293 3.25 7.49 3.15
C THR A 293 3.50 8.00 1.73
N LEU A 294 4.48 8.87 1.57
CA LEU A 294 5.12 9.11 0.29
C LEU A 294 6.45 8.37 0.26
N LEU A 295 6.74 7.69 -0.84
CA LEU A 295 7.92 6.90 -1.06
C LEU A 295 8.78 7.55 -2.14
N LEU A 296 10.08 7.68 -1.86
CA LEU A 296 11.09 7.94 -2.87
C LEU A 296 11.94 6.68 -3.01
N SER A 297 11.92 6.06 -4.19
CA SER A 297 12.73 4.87 -4.47
C SER A 297 14.18 5.25 -4.79
N LYS A 298 15.10 4.35 -4.46
CA LYS A 298 16.52 4.48 -4.81
C LYS A 298 16.73 4.57 -6.31
N GLN A 299 15.98 3.79 -7.11
CA GLN A 299 16.01 3.88 -8.57
C GLN A 299 15.67 5.30 -9.05
N LYS A 300 14.58 5.89 -8.55
CA LYS A 300 14.20 7.27 -8.91
C LYS A 300 15.23 8.28 -8.45
N PHE A 301 15.82 8.08 -7.27
CA PHE A 301 16.88 8.93 -6.75
C PHE A 301 18.15 8.89 -7.64
N GLU A 302 18.56 7.70 -8.09
CA GLU A 302 19.68 7.52 -9.03
C GLU A 302 19.40 8.14 -10.41
N GLU A 303 18.14 8.12 -10.88
CA GLU A 303 17.73 8.85 -12.09
C GLU A 303 17.90 10.37 -11.90
N VAL A 304 17.50 10.90 -10.74
CA VAL A 304 17.66 12.32 -10.39
C VAL A 304 19.15 12.69 -10.28
N GLU A 305 19.98 11.82 -9.69
CA GLU A 305 21.43 12.04 -9.53
C GLU A 305 22.15 12.28 -10.86
N LYS A 306 21.75 11.55 -11.91
CA LYS A 306 22.31 11.73 -13.25
C LYS A 306 22.01 13.11 -13.85
N MET A 307 20.87 13.69 -13.52
CA MET A 307 20.42 14.98 -14.05
C MET A 307 20.87 16.16 -13.17
N TYR A 308 20.92 15.96 -11.86
CA TYR A 308 21.18 17.00 -10.86
C TYR A 308 22.30 16.59 -9.89
N PRO A 309 23.55 16.40 -10.37
CA PRO A 309 24.64 15.89 -9.53
C PRO A 309 25.03 16.84 -8.39
N GLN A 310 24.92 18.17 -8.60
CA GLN A 310 25.29 19.17 -7.59
C GLN A 310 24.34 19.13 -6.37
N PRO A 311 23.00 19.19 -6.52
CA PRO A 311 22.06 18.96 -5.42
C PRO A 311 22.29 17.65 -4.67
N ILE A 312 22.58 16.55 -5.37
CA ILE A 312 22.86 15.26 -4.73
C ILE A 312 24.16 15.29 -3.91
N GLN A 313 25.19 16.00 -4.34
CA GLN A 313 26.42 16.17 -3.56
C GLN A 313 26.15 16.87 -2.21
N GLU A 314 25.30 17.90 -2.19
CA GLU A 314 24.90 18.56 -0.95
C GLU A 314 24.10 17.62 -0.03
N ILE A 315 23.22 16.78 -0.59
CA ILE A 315 22.50 15.75 0.18
C ILE A 315 23.48 14.74 0.80
N ARG A 316 24.45 14.24 0.01
CA ARG A 316 25.48 13.31 0.52
C ARG A 316 26.30 13.93 1.65
N LYS A 317 26.72 15.19 1.47
CA LYS A 317 27.46 15.95 2.49
C LYS A 317 26.65 16.16 3.77
N ALA A 318 25.36 16.48 3.65
CA ALA A 318 24.47 16.62 4.80
C ALA A 318 24.21 15.29 5.52
N ALA A 319 24.19 14.17 4.79
CA ALA A 319 24.00 12.83 5.34
C ALA A 319 25.26 12.24 5.99
N GLN A 320 26.45 12.68 5.58
CA GLN A 320 27.71 12.02 5.94
C GLN A 320 27.88 11.75 7.44
N PRO A 321 27.62 12.70 8.36
CA PRO A 321 27.78 12.44 9.80
C PRO A 321 26.88 11.32 10.30
N ARG A 322 25.64 11.24 9.76
CA ARG A 322 24.67 10.23 10.13
C ARG A 322 25.02 8.87 9.52
N ILE A 323 25.53 8.85 8.29
CA ILE A 323 26.06 7.64 7.65
C ILE A 323 27.21 7.08 8.49
N ASP A 324 28.18 7.91 8.87
CA ASP A 324 29.35 7.49 9.64
C ASP A 324 28.93 6.92 11.02
N GLU A 325 28.00 7.59 11.70
CA GLU A 325 27.43 7.12 12.97
C GLU A 325 26.77 5.74 12.82
N VAL A 326 25.94 5.55 11.79
CA VAL A 326 25.24 4.29 11.54
C VAL A 326 26.21 3.18 11.14
N LEU A 327 27.18 3.46 10.27
CA LEU A 327 28.20 2.49 9.87
C LEU A 327 29.09 2.08 11.05
N ALA A 328 29.47 3.02 11.92
CA ALA A 328 30.23 2.72 13.13
C ALA A 328 29.42 1.86 14.11
N ALA A 329 28.14 2.19 14.33
CA ALA A 329 27.25 1.40 15.17
C ALA A 329 27.04 -0.01 14.62
N GLN A 330 26.76 -0.14 13.32
CA GLN A 330 26.61 -1.44 12.65
C GLN A 330 27.89 -2.26 12.67
N SER A 331 29.05 -1.64 12.47
CA SER A 331 30.34 -2.32 12.54
C SER A 331 30.61 -2.87 13.94
N SER A 332 30.29 -2.11 14.98
CA SER A 332 30.39 -2.54 16.39
C SER A 332 29.44 -3.68 16.71
N ASP A 333 28.18 -3.59 16.27
CA ASP A 333 27.18 -4.65 16.46
C ASP A 333 27.58 -5.92 15.70
N LYS A 334 27.98 -5.80 14.43
CA LYS A 334 28.48 -6.94 13.63
C LYS A 334 29.70 -7.57 14.27
N ALA A 335 30.65 -6.79 14.78
CA ALA A 335 31.83 -7.32 15.48
C ALA A 335 31.45 -8.15 16.72
N LYS A 336 30.50 -7.66 17.55
CA LYS A 336 29.99 -8.42 18.71
C LYS A 336 29.29 -9.71 18.29
N LEU A 337 28.53 -9.65 17.18
CA LEU A 337 27.84 -10.82 16.64
C LEU A 337 28.80 -11.86 16.05
N ILE A 338 29.87 -11.42 15.38
CA ILE A 338 30.93 -12.33 14.92
C ILE A 338 31.59 -13.02 16.12
N GLN A 339 31.91 -12.27 17.17
CA GLN A 339 32.51 -12.83 18.40
C GLN A 339 31.60 -13.82 19.14
N SER A 340 30.28 -13.72 18.98
CA SER A 340 29.34 -14.64 19.64
C SER A 340 29.24 -16.01 18.96
N VAL A 341 29.61 -16.11 17.67
CA VAL A 341 29.60 -17.40 16.96
C VAL A 341 30.89 -18.16 17.28
N PRO A 342 30.80 -19.37 17.88
CA PRO A 342 31.98 -20.11 18.35
C PRO A 342 33.05 -20.36 17.28
N ILE A 343 32.65 -20.57 16.02
CA ILE A 343 33.57 -20.83 14.91
C ILE A 343 34.50 -19.66 14.59
N PHE A 344 34.13 -18.44 14.97
CA PHE A 344 34.94 -17.25 14.76
C PHE A 344 35.80 -16.91 15.97
N LYS A 345 35.79 -17.68 17.06
CA LYS A 345 36.55 -17.35 18.28
C LYS A 345 38.05 -17.31 18.07
N GLU A 346 38.64 -18.32 17.45
CA GLU A 346 40.08 -18.33 17.12
C GLU A 346 40.42 -17.24 16.11
N ALA A 347 39.51 -17.03 15.15
CA ALA A 347 39.65 -16.01 14.13
C ALA A 347 39.50 -14.57 14.66
N ALA A 348 38.82 -14.42 15.81
CA ALA A 348 38.63 -13.15 16.51
C ALA A 348 39.94 -12.61 17.14
N GLU A 349 40.97 -13.46 17.28
CA GLU A 349 42.30 -13.05 17.74
C GLU A 349 43.10 -12.28 16.69
N THR A 350 42.64 -12.27 15.43
CA THR A 350 43.29 -11.55 14.32
C THR A 350 42.44 -10.33 13.93
N PRO A 351 42.77 -9.10 14.38
CA PRO A 351 41.93 -7.91 14.16
C PRO A 351 41.65 -7.62 12.69
N GLY A 352 42.62 -7.85 11.81
CA GLY A 352 42.44 -7.65 10.36
C GLY A 352 41.43 -8.62 9.73
N PHE A 353 41.38 -9.87 10.20
CA PHE A 353 40.39 -10.85 9.75
C PHE A 353 38.99 -10.47 10.24
N VAL A 354 38.87 -10.05 11.51
CA VAL A 354 37.60 -9.58 12.07
C VAL A 354 37.06 -8.39 11.28
N GLN A 355 37.91 -7.40 10.96
CA GLN A 355 37.48 -6.24 10.19
C GLN A 355 36.99 -6.63 8.80
N MET A 356 37.67 -7.57 8.16
CA MET A 356 37.25 -8.06 6.84
C MET A 356 35.94 -8.85 6.92
N LEU A 357 35.72 -9.65 7.98
CA LEU A 357 34.43 -10.31 8.23
C LEU A 357 33.30 -9.30 8.51
N VAL A 358 33.57 -8.24 9.27
CA VAL A 358 32.59 -7.16 9.52
C VAL A 358 32.12 -6.53 8.21
N ASN A 359 33.03 -6.36 7.24
CA ASN A 359 32.73 -5.80 5.94
C ASN A 359 32.03 -6.81 5.00
N ALA A 360 32.34 -8.09 5.13
CA ALA A 360 31.84 -9.17 4.27
C ALA A 360 30.46 -9.73 4.69
N LEU A 361 30.15 -9.71 5.98
CA LEU A 361 28.92 -10.27 6.53
C LEU A 361 27.80 -9.23 6.51
N PHE A 362 26.62 -9.62 6.04
CA PHE A 362 25.40 -8.82 6.16
C PHE A 362 24.34 -9.55 6.97
N SER A 363 23.57 -8.81 7.76
CA SER A 363 22.52 -9.39 8.59
C SER A 363 21.25 -9.57 7.77
N LYS A 364 20.47 -10.61 8.06
CA LYS A 364 19.16 -10.82 7.48
C LYS A 364 18.20 -11.37 8.51
N VAL A 365 17.01 -10.79 8.58
CA VAL A 365 15.93 -11.24 9.46
C VAL A 365 14.90 -11.99 8.64
N PHE A 366 14.46 -13.14 9.14
CA PHE A 366 13.42 -13.95 8.53
C PHE A 366 12.27 -14.12 9.54
N PRO A 367 11.01 -13.83 9.15
CA PRO A 367 9.86 -14.08 10.02
C PRO A 367 9.63 -15.59 10.20
N PRO A 368 8.82 -16.02 11.19
CA PRO A 368 8.49 -17.42 11.41
C PRO A 368 7.89 -18.08 10.15
N ASN A 369 8.10 -19.39 9.99
CA ASN A 369 7.58 -20.20 8.87
C ASN A 369 8.07 -19.78 7.48
N THR A 370 9.19 -19.06 7.39
CA THR A 370 9.80 -18.66 6.11
C THR A 370 10.82 -19.70 5.67
N PHE A 371 10.80 -20.08 4.39
CA PHE A 371 11.86 -20.91 3.80
C PHE A 371 13.09 -20.03 3.51
N VAL A 372 14.20 -20.29 4.20
CA VAL A 372 15.45 -19.56 4.01
C VAL A 372 16.16 -20.00 2.73
N CYS A 373 16.17 -21.30 2.47
CA CYS A 373 16.63 -21.91 1.22
C CYS A 373 15.93 -23.25 1.01
N LYS A 374 15.82 -23.71 -0.25
CA LYS A 374 15.26 -25.03 -0.57
C LYS A 374 16.32 -25.93 -1.15
N ARG A 375 16.19 -27.23 -0.90
CA ARG A 375 17.04 -28.25 -1.51
C ARG A 375 16.96 -28.15 -3.04
N GLY A 376 18.11 -28.26 -3.70
CA GLY A 376 18.23 -28.15 -5.15
C GLY A 376 18.48 -26.73 -5.66
N ASP A 377 18.21 -25.70 -4.85
CA ASP A 377 18.51 -24.31 -5.22
C ASP A 377 20.03 -24.13 -5.38
N ARG A 378 20.45 -23.17 -6.22
CA ARG A 378 21.86 -22.79 -6.29
C ARG A 378 22.24 -22.05 -5.00
N GLY A 379 23.32 -22.47 -4.34
CA GLY A 379 23.83 -21.83 -3.13
C GLY A 379 25.10 -21.01 -3.38
N ASP A 380 25.02 -19.71 -3.13
CA ASP A 380 26.12 -18.75 -3.28
C ASP A 380 26.52 -18.09 -1.96
N CYS A 381 25.93 -18.53 -0.85
CA CYS A 381 26.19 -17.99 0.49
C CYS A 381 25.98 -19.05 1.58
N MET A 382 26.57 -18.82 2.75
CA MET A 382 26.28 -19.56 3.99
C MET A 382 25.68 -18.62 5.05
N TYR A 383 25.04 -19.20 6.07
CA TYR A 383 24.28 -18.48 7.09
C TYR A 383 24.77 -18.86 8.49
N PHE A 384 25.02 -17.88 9.35
CA PHE A 384 25.30 -18.06 10.78
C PHE A 384 24.10 -17.61 11.59
N VAL A 385 23.54 -18.48 12.42
CA VAL A 385 22.36 -18.18 13.25
C VAL A 385 22.79 -17.34 14.44
N VAL A 386 22.30 -16.11 14.50
CA VAL A 386 22.57 -15.16 15.59
C VAL A 386 21.50 -15.25 16.67
N SER A 387 20.23 -15.29 16.27
CA SER A 387 19.09 -15.40 17.19
C SER A 387 17.95 -16.19 16.54
N GLY A 388 17.07 -16.76 17.37
CA GLY A 388 15.96 -17.59 16.91
C GLY A 388 16.38 -19.03 16.60
N SER A 389 15.48 -19.79 15.97
CA SER A 389 15.74 -21.17 15.54
C SER A 389 15.21 -21.48 14.14
N VAL A 390 15.97 -22.29 13.41
CA VAL A 390 15.59 -22.85 12.10
C VAL A 390 15.53 -24.36 12.15
N ALA A 391 14.67 -24.96 11.34
CA ALA A 391 14.59 -26.41 11.14
C ALA A 391 15.09 -26.79 9.75
N ILE A 392 15.94 -27.81 9.69
CA ILE A 392 16.27 -28.51 8.45
C ILE A 392 15.14 -29.50 8.17
N ILE A 393 14.51 -29.33 7.00
CA ILE A 393 13.38 -30.14 6.54
C ILE A 393 13.90 -31.27 5.65
N GLY A 394 13.54 -32.50 6.01
CA GLY A 394 13.86 -33.71 5.25
C GLY A 394 13.03 -33.87 3.97
N GLU A 395 13.32 -34.90 3.17
CA GLU A 395 12.52 -35.26 1.98
C GLU A 395 11.08 -35.65 2.33
N ASP A 396 10.88 -36.18 3.53
CA ASP A 396 9.61 -36.54 4.15
C ASP A 396 8.82 -35.32 4.66
N LEU A 397 9.34 -34.09 4.47
CA LEU A 397 8.81 -32.84 5.02
C LEU A 397 8.86 -32.77 6.56
N GLU A 398 9.52 -33.73 7.21
CA GLU A 398 9.69 -33.71 8.67
C GLU A 398 10.88 -32.85 9.10
N GLU A 399 10.78 -32.27 10.30
CA GLU A 399 11.87 -31.50 10.91
C GLU A 399 12.95 -32.46 11.43
N LYS A 400 14.09 -32.55 10.73
CA LYS A 400 15.17 -33.48 11.09
C LYS A 400 16.11 -32.92 12.14
N VAL A 401 16.48 -31.64 12.01
CA VAL A 401 17.45 -30.98 12.89
C VAL A 401 17.00 -29.56 13.14
N VAL A 402 17.01 -29.13 14.41
CA VAL A 402 16.77 -27.75 14.79
C VAL A 402 18.10 -27.08 15.12
N LEU A 403 18.37 -25.96 14.45
CA LEU A 403 19.57 -25.16 14.61
C LEU A 403 19.22 -23.86 15.34
N GLY A 404 19.98 -23.55 16.39
CA GLY A 404 19.82 -22.36 17.22
C GLY A 404 21.01 -21.41 17.14
N PRO A 405 21.08 -20.38 18.01
CA PRO A 405 22.16 -19.40 18.03
C PRO A 405 23.55 -20.02 18.12
N GLY A 406 24.52 -19.47 17.39
CA GLY A 406 25.90 -19.95 17.32
C GLY A 406 26.13 -21.11 16.33
N THR A 407 25.07 -21.63 15.71
CA THR A 407 25.17 -22.63 14.64
C THR A 407 25.24 -21.96 13.27
N PHE A 408 25.50 -22.73 12.21
CA PHE A 408 25.49 -22.25 10.83
C PHE A 408 25.02 -23.33 9.86
N PHE A 409 24.57 -22.91 8.68
CA PHE A 409 24.11 -23.79 7.61
C PHE A 409 24.36 -23.20 6.22
N GLY A 410 24.27 -24.04 5.19
CA GLY A 410 24.42 -23.64 3.78
C GLY A 410 25.86 -23.60 3.26
N GLU A 411 26.83 -23.97 4.10
CA GLU A 411 28.25 -24.06 3.80
C GLU A 411 28.59 -25.08 2.71
N ILE A 412 27.83 -26.17 2.59
CA ILE A 412 28.14 -27.26 1.65
C ILE A 412 28.07 -26.75 0.20
N ALA A 413 27.00 -26.04 -0.13
CA ALA A 413 26.83 -25.44 -1.45
C ALA A 413 27.95 -24.44 -1.75
N LEU A 414 28.39 -23.69 -0.74
CA LEU A 414 29.48 -22.72 -0.84
C LEU A 414 30.83 -23.40 -1.11
N LEU A 415 31.20 -24.37 -0.27
CA LEU A 415 32.52 -25.01 -0.24
C LEU A 415 32.73 -26.04 -1.34
N MET A 416 31.68 -26.78 -1.72
CA MET A 416 31.76 -27.89 -2.69
C MET A 416 31.26 -27.53 -4.08
N ASP A 417 30.83 -26.27 -4.28
CA ASP A 417 30.24 -25.79 -5.54
C ASP A 417 29.06 -26.66 -6.03
N THR A 418 28.19 -27.04 -5.08
CA THR A 418 27.00 -27.86 -5.32
C THR A 418 25.71 -27.06 -5.09
N THR A 419 24.56 -27.64 -5.40
CA THR A 419 23.25 -27.09 -5.01
C THR A 419 22.99 -27.27 -3.51
N ARG A 420 22.00 -26.56 -2.97
CA ARG A 420 21.56 -26.70 -1.58
C ARG A 420 21.18 -28.17 -1.32
N THR A 421 21.79 -28.77 -0.30
CA THR A 421 21.58 -30.18 0.05
C THR A 421 20.33 -30.40 0.91
N ALA A 422 19.79 -29.34 1.51
CA ALA A 422 18.62 -29.41 2.38
C ALA A 422 17.75 -28.17 2.26
N THR A 423 16.48 -28.30 2.66
CA THR A 423 15.53 -27.19 2.80
C THR A 423 15.57 -26.68 4.23
N VAL A 424 15.60 -25.37 4.44
CA VAL A 424 15.66 -24.75 5.77
C VAL A 424 14.44 -23.84 5.97
N ARG A 425 13.71 -24.02 7.07
CA ARG A 425 12.54 -23.21 7.43
C ARG A 425 12.72 -22.59 8.82
N THR A 426 12.37 -21.33 9.00
CA THR A 426 12.41 -20.67 10.31
C THR A 426 11.27 -21.16 11.22
N LYS A 427 11.58 -21.40 12.51
CA LYS A 427 10.57 -21.72 13.54
C LYS A 427 10.10 -20.48 14.29
N THR A 428 11.03 -19.58 14.58
CA THR A 428 10.77 -18.27 15.18
C THR A 428 11.16 -17.17 14.19
N THR A 429 11.02 -15.90 14.57
CA THR A 429 11.80 -14.86 13.91
C THR A 429 13.28 -15.19 14.12
N VAL A 430 14.05 -15.19 13.04
CA VAL A 430 15.46 -15.61 13.04
C VAL A 430 16.29 -14.50 12.44
N THR A 431 17.36 -14.13 13.13
CA THR A 431 18.42 -13.27 12.58
C THR A 431 19.60 -14.14 12.20
N VAL A 432 20.06 -14.03 10.95
CA VAL A 432 21.27 -14.69 10.45
C VAL A 432 22.29 -13.69 9.93
N MET A 433 23.58 -14.00 10.04
CA MET A 433 24.63 -13.37 9.25
C MET A 433 24.85 -14.17 7.98
N VAL A 434 24.84 -13.50 6.83
CA VAL A 434 25.02 -14.10 5.52
C VAL A 434 26.45 -13.84 5.03
N PHE A 435 27.14 -14.88 4.58
CA PHE A 435 28.48 -14.79 4.02
C PHE A 435 28.46 -15.31 2.58
N ASN A 436 28.62 -14.42 1.60
CA ASN A 436 28.59 -14.80 0.19
C ASN A 436 29.92 -15.41 -0.29
N ARG A 437 29.88 -16.09 -1.44
CA ARG A 437 31.02 -16.80 -2.02
C ARG A 437 32.18 -15.89 -2.37
N LEU A 438 31.89 -14.71 -2.90
CA LEU A 438 32.93 -13.77 -3.34
C LEU A 438 33.74 -13.31 -2.13
N ASP A 439 33.05 -12.86 -1.09
CA ASP A 439 33.70 -12.37 0.12
C ASP A 439 34.35 -13.52 0.89
N PHE A 440 33.72 -14.70 0.94
CA PHE A 440 34.33 -15.90 1.53
C PHE A 440 35.66 -16.25 0.88
N ASN A 441 35.71 -16.23 -0.46
CA ASN A 441 36.93 -16.51 -1.20
C ASN A 441 37.98 -15.41 -0.97
N GLN A 442 37.61 -14.14 -1.03
CA GLN A 442 38.53 -13.03 -0.74
C GLN A 442 39.12 -13.16 0.67
N CYS A 443 38.27 -13.48 1.65
CA CYS A 443 38.69 -13.67 3.02
C CYS A 443 39.68 -14.84 3.16
N GLY A 444 39.45 -15.93 2.42
CA GLY A 444 40.33 -17.10 2.43
C GLY A 444 41.69 -16.87 1.78
N HIS A 445 41.78 -15.99 0.79
CA HIS A 445 43.06 -15.62 0.20
C HIS A 445 43.89 -14.75 1.16
N ALA A 446 43.25 -13.82 1.84
CA ALA A 446 43.92 -12.91 2.77
C ALA A 446 44.30 -13.59 4.11
N TYR A 447 43.46 -14.52 4.60
CA TYR A 447 43.63 -15.19 5.89
C TYR A 447 43.37 -16.70 5.78
N PRO A 448 44.27 -17.46 5.13
CA PRO A 448 44.07 -18.87 4.82
C PRO A 448 43.92 -19.76 6.07
N THR A 449 44.65 -19.45 7.15
CA THR A 449 44.58 -20.21 8.42
C THR A 449 43.22 -20.05 9.11
N CYS A 450 42.68 -18.83 9.16
CA CYS A 450 41.37 -18.56 9.76
C CYS A 450 40.23 -19.24 9.00
N LEU A 451 40.35 -19.31 7.66
CA LEU A 451 39.36 -19.96 6.82
C LEU A 451 39.47 -21.49 6.85
N GLN A 452 40.65 -22.03 7.20
CA GLN A 452 40.85 -23.46 7.38
C GLN A 452 40.02 -23.99 8.56
N THR A 453 39.93 -23.25 9.69
CA THR A 453 39.06 -23.61 10.81
C THR A 453 37.59 -23.75 10.38
N ILE A 454 37.12 -22.90 9.46
CA ILE A 454 35.76 -22.98 8.92
C ILE A 454 35.57 -24.22 8.04
N ARG A 455 36.56 -24.51 7.20
CA ARG A 455 36.58 -25.71 6.35
C ARG A 455 36.63 -26.99 7.16
N ASP A 456 37.42 -27.02 8.22
CA ASP A 456 37.59 -28.18 9.10
C ASP A 456 36.30 -28.45 9.87
N ALA A 457 35.70 -27.43 10.49
CA ALA A 457 34.41 -27.53 11.17
C ALA A 457 33.28 -27.95 10.22
N SER A 458 33.33 -27.50 8.96
CA SER A 458 32.37 -27.92 7.92
C SER A 458 32.58 -29.37 7.50
N SER A 459 33.84 -29.79 7.34
CA SER A 459 34.21 -31.16 6.94
C SER A 459 33.82 -32.18 8.01
N GLU A 460 34.03 -31.86 9.29
CA GLU A 460 33.65 -32.70 10.41
C GLU A 460 32.13 -32.90 10.48
N ARG A 461 31.33 -31.83 10.26
CA ARG A 461 29.87 -31.93 10.20
C ARG A 461 29.37 -32.74 9.01
N ILE A 462 29.99 -32.56 7.83
CA ILE A 462 29.64 -33.35 6.64
C ILE A 462 29.94 -34.84 6.89
N ALA A 463 31.08 -35.15 7.53
CA ALA A 463 31.42 -36.51 7.90
C ALA A 463 30.46 -37.09 8.95
N ALA A 464 30.09 -36.31 9.97
CA ALA A 464 29.11 -36.71 10.98
C ALA A 464 27.71 -36.94 10.38
N ALA A 465 27.27 -36.07 9.46
CA ALA A 465 26.00 -36.20 8.76
C ALA A 465 25.96 -37.45 7.87
N LYS A 466 27.04 -37.73 7.13
CA LYS A 466 27.16 -38.97 6.33
C LYS A 466 27.14 -40.23 7.21
N ARG A 467 27.84 -40.21 8.35
CA ARG A 467 27.81 -41.32 9.32
C ARG A 467 26.41 -41.55 9.88
N ALA A 468 25.71 -40.47 10.27
CA ALA A 468 24.34 -40.57 10.78
C ALA A 468 23.34 -41.06 9.72
N GLU A 469 23.48 -40.64 8.46
CA GLU A 469 22.69 -41.17 7.35
C GLU A 469 22.95 -42.65 7.09
N GLU A 470 24.22 -43.07 7.14
CA GLU A 470 24.62 -44.47 6.94
C GLU A 470 24.13 -45.36 8.10
N GLU A 471 24.24 -44.88 9.33
CA GLU A 471 23.74 -45.55 10.54
C GLU A 471 22.20 -45.65 10.55
N ALA A 472 21.49 -44.59 10.16
CA ALA A 472 20.04 -44.61 9.99
C ALA A 472 19.59 -45.53 8.85
N ARG A 473 20.36 -45.61 7.76
CA ARG A 473 20.12 -46.54 6.65
C ARG A 473 20.34 -47.99 7.07
N LEU A 474 21.37 -48.26 7.88
CA LEU A 474 21.64 -49.58 8.44
C LEU A 474 20.57 -50.00 9.45
N LEU A 475 20.11 -49.09 10.32
CA LEU A 475 18.99 -49.33 11.24
C LEU A 475 17.68 -49.62 10.51
N LYS A 476 17.34 -48.87 9.45
CA LYS A 476 16.19 -49.17 8.58
C LYS A 476 16.32 -50.50 7.82
N ALA A 477 17.54 -50.97 7.56
CA ALA A 477 17.78 -52.27 6.94
C ALA A 477 17.69 -53.44 7.95
N LEU A 478 17.83 -53.15 9.26
CA LEU A 478 17.79 -54.13 10.34
C LEU A 478 16.39 -54.31 10.95
N ASP A 479 15.46 -53.37 10.73
CA ASP A 479 14.06 -53.48 11.15
C ASP A 479 13.10 -53.13 9.99
N PRO A 480 12.67 -54.11 9.17
CA PRO A 480 11.81 -53.89 8.01
C PRO A 480 10.31 -53.91 8.33
N SER A 481 9.92 -53.89 9.62
CA SER A 481 8.53 -54.05 10.07
C SER A 481 7.64 -52.83 9.81
#